data_AF-A0A7C4RLD4-F1
#
_entry.id   AF-A0A7C4RLD4-F1
#
_cell.length_a   1.000
_cell.length_b   1.000
_cell.length_c   1.000
_cell.angle_alpha   90.00
_cell.angle_beta   90.00
_cell.angle_gamma   90.00
#
_symmetry.space_group_name_H-M   'P 1'
#
loop_
_entity.id
_entity.type
_entity.pdbx_description
1 polymer ?
#
loop_
_entity_poly.entity_id
_entity_poly.type
_entity_poly.pdbx_seq_one_letter_code
_entity_poly.pdbx_strand_id
1 'polypeptide(L)'
;MRGIYRVQGGKRYHDFVETLLNKPEESSIPELKNYEFKVFDDIEEMLDQLKAKASQSKNKVAIVASFTESPGDRSNPKKKNIKNLRVGYPLFSGFEHYKGKNVEIYWLMDEKEQYPSFWLGGESNRLTHCASTYGCQGFEADYVGVVWGRDFVFRDGKWETGDNCEDDVGRPSLKYLVERRDKRALPLLVNRYRVFLTRGIKGTYVYCEDEETKRFLLNLIKK
;
A
#
# COMPACT_ATOMS: atom_id res chain seq x y z
N MET A 1 -21.05 -13.26 19.83
CA MET A 1 -19.68 -13.73 19.54
C MET A 1 -18.74 -12.53 19.53
N ARG A 2 -17.95 -12.33 20.60
CA ARG A 2 -16.84 -11.37 20.61
C ARG A 2 -15.60 -12.13 20.15
N GLY A 3 -15.12 -11.82 18.96
CA GLY A 3 -13.89 -12.39 18.43
C GLY A 3 -13.48 -11.77 17.11
N ILE A 4 -12.20 -11.41 17.04
CA ILE A 4 -11.34 -11.56 15.86
C ILE A 4 -11.43 -10.46 14.79
N TYR A 5 -11.27 -9.18 15.17
CA TYR A 5 -10.66 -8.21 14.26
C TYR A 5 -9.50 -7.54 14.97
N ARG A 6 -8.27 -7.78 14.51
CA ARG A 6 -7.08 -7.07 14.99
C ARG A 6 -7.12 -5.59 14.61
N VAL A 7 -7.84 -5.26 13.54
CA VAL A 7 -8.18 -3.90 13.11
C VAL A 7 -9.24 -3.30 14.05
N GLN A 8 -8.89 -2.22 14.75
CA GLN A 8 -9.75 -1.56 15.75
C GLN A 8 -10.96 -0.84 15.15
N GLY A 9 -10.98 -0.63 13.83
CA GLY A 9 -12.17 -0.20 13.09
C GLY A 9 -13.29 -1.26 13.06
N GLY A 10 -12.97 -2.50 13.44
CA GLY A 10 -13.92 -3.60 13.59
C GLY A 10 -14.70 -3.90 12.31
N LYS A 11 -15.92 -4.42 12.49
CA LYS A 11 -16.79 -4.80 11.38
C LYS A 11 -17.09 -3.63 10.43
N ARG A 12 -17.31 -2.42 10.97
CA ARG A 12 -17.64 -1.23 10.15
C ARG A 12 -16.53 -0.90 9.15
N TYR A 13 -15.27 -0.88 9.60
CA TYR A 13 -14.15 -0.64 8.70
C TYR A 13 -13.96 -1.79 7.71
N HIS A 14 -14.12 -3.03 8.16
CA HIS A 14 -14.01 -4.18 7.26
C HIS A 14 -15.08 -4.16 6.15
N ASP A 15 -16.34 -3.89 6.49
CA ASP A 15 -17.44 -3.76 5.54
C ASP A 15 -17.18 -2.61 4.55
N PHE A 16 -16.59 -1.50 5.02
CA PHE A 16 -16.16 -0.40 4.17
C PHE A 16 -15.09 -0.86 3.16
N VAL A 17 -14.06 -1.58 3.60
CA VAL A 17 -13.02 -2.11 2.70
C VAL A 17 -13.63 -3.05 1.67
N GLU A 18 -14.54 -3.95 2.06
CA GLU A 18 -15.23 -4.82 1.10
C GLU A 18 -16.10 -4.05 0.12
N THR A 19 -16.83 -3.03 0.58
CA THR A 19 -17.65 -2.19 -0.30
C THR A 19 -16.77 -1.41 -1.26
N LEU A 20 -15.70 -0.78 -0.76
CA LEU A 20 -14.73 -0.06 -1.59
C LEU A 20 -14.18 -0.93 -2.71
N LEU A 21 -13.79 -2.18 -2.41
CA LEU A 21 -13.10 -3.03 -3.38
C LEU A 21 -14.04 -3.79 -4.33
N ASN A 22 -15.29 -4.06 -3.95
CA ASN A 22 -16.22 -4.84 -4.76
C ASN A 22 -17.37 -4.01 -5.36
N LYS A 23 -17.70 -2.88 -4.75
CA LYS A 23 -18.82 -1.98 -5.10
C LYS A 23 -18.41 -0.50 -4.88
N PRO A 24 -17.33 -0.03 -5.53
CA PRO A 24 -16.73 1.27 -5.23
C PRO A 24 -17.70 2.46 -5.28
N GLU A 25 -18.70 2.44 -6.17
CA GLU A 25 -19.70 3.52 -6.29
C GLU A 25 -20.66 3.60 -5.10
N GLU A 26 -20.89 2.48 -4.42
CA GLU A 26 -21.69 2.42 -3.18
C GLU A 26 -20.86 2.81 -1.94
N SER A 27 -19.55 3.01 -2.09
CA SER A 27 -18.64 3.22 -0.97
C SER A 27 -18.76 4.63 -0.37
N SER A 28 -18.78 4.69 0.95
CA SER A 28 -18.67 5.90 1.75
C SER A 28 -17.85 5.60 2.99
N ILE A 29 -17.02 6.54 3.44
CA ILE A 29 -16.20 6.33 4.63
C ILE A 29 -17.12 6.35 5.85
N PRO A 30 -17.19 5.25 6.64
CA PRO A 30 -18.03 5.22 7.81
C PRO A 30 -17.44 6.11 8.91
N GLU A 31 -18.27 6.56 9.83
CA GLU A 31 -17.78 7.12 11.10
C GLU A 31 -17.07 6.02 11.91
N LEU A 32 -15.78 6.21 12.17
CA LEU A 32 -14.94 5.25 12.89
C LEU A 32 -14.49 5.86 14.23
N LYS A 33 -14.89 5.23 15.34
CA LYS A 33 -14.58 5.75 16.69
C LYS A 33 -13.13 5.51 17.13
N ASN A 34 -12.58 4.35 16.79
CA ASN A 34 -11.26 3.89 17.25
C ASN A 34 -10.33 3.56 16.07
N TYR A 35 -10.56 4.18 14.92
CA TYR A 35 -9.77 3.90 13.73
C TYR A 35 -9.66 5.12 12.83
N GLU A 36 -8.45 5.38 12.33
CA GLU A 36 -8.21 6.46 11.39
C GLU A 36 -8.05 5.91 9.97
N PHE A 37 -8.93 6.32 9.06
CA PHE A 37 -8.73 6.14 7.63
C PHE A 37 -8.55 7.51 6.98
N LYS A 38 -7.43 7.73 6.29
CA LYS A 38 -7.12 9.00 5.62
C LYS A 38 -6.55 8.73 4.24
N VAL A 39 -6.89 9.60 3.28
CA VAL A 39 -6.32 9.61 1.94
C VAL A 39 -5.56 10.93 1.78
N PHE A 40 -4.36 10.86 1.21
CA PHE A 40 -3.45 11.97 1.04
C PHE A 40 -3.22 12.26 -0.43
N ASP A 41 -3.16 13.53 -0.79
CA ASP A 41 -2.80 13.98 -2.13
C ASP A 41 -1.28 13.99 -2.33
N ASP A 42 -0.51 14.12 -1.24
CA ASP A 42 0.95 14.16 -1.23
C ASP A 42 1.55 13.06 -0.36
N ILE A 43 2.54 12.33 -0.89
CA ILE A 43 3.26 11.28 -0.17
C ILE A 43 4.02 11.82 1.04
N GLU A 44 4.62 13.01 0.94
CA GLU A 44 5.42 13.62 2.02
C GLU A 44 4.51 13.95 3.21
N GLU A 45 3.29 14.45 2.95
CA GLU A 45 2.28 14.67 3.99
C GLU A 45 1.85 13.37 4.68
N MET A 46 1.63 12.30 3.91
CA MET A 46 1.31 10.98 4.48
C MET A 46 2.44 10.49 5.39
N LEU A 47 3.70 10.61 4.94
CA LEU A 47 4.87 10.20 5.70
C LEU A 47 5.03 11.01 6.98
N ASP A 48 4.81 12.31 6.93
CA ASP A 48 4.91 13.17 8.10
C ASP A 48 3.83 12.87 9.14
N GLN A 49 2.60 12.55 8.70
CA GLN A 49 1.55 12.05 9.60
C GLN A 49 1.93 10.70 10.25
N LEU A 50 2.53 9.77 9.49
CA LEU A 50 3.00 8.50 10.06
C LEU A 50 4.15 8.73 11.07
N LYS A 51 5.11 9.61 10.77
CA LYS A 51 6.18 9.97 11.72
C LYS A 51 5.61 10.56 13.00
N ALA A 52 4.61 11.43 12.89
CA ALA A 52 3.92 12.00 14.04
C ALA A 52 3.23 10.92 14.90
N LYS A 53 2.58 9.93 14.27
CA LYS A 53 2.00 8.78 15.00
C LYS A 53 3.07 7.96 15.72
N ALA A 54 4.22 7.72 15.10
CA ALA A 54 5.32 6.98 15.70
C ALA A 54 5.90 7.71 16.92
N SER A 55 6.06 9.04 16.86
CA SER A 55 6.66 9.84 17.92
C SER A 55 5.73 10.07 19.12
N GLN A 56 4.43 10.22 18.90
CA GLN A 56 3.48 10.65 19.94
C GLN A 56 3.09 9.55 20.95
N SER A 57 3.07 8.27 20.57
CA SER A 57 2.54 7.24 21.47
C SER A 57 3.18 5.85 21.33
N LYS A 58 4.49 5.81 21.06
CA LYS A 58 5.26 4.56 20.79
C LYS A 58 4.57 3.65 19.77
N ASN A 59 3.80 4.22 18.85
CA ASN A 59 3.14 3.44 17.82
C ASN A 59 4.19 2.85 16.90
N LYS A 60 3.94 1.63 16.45
CA LYS A 60 4.64 1.06 15.32
C LYS A 60 3.96 1.53 14.04
N VAL A 61 4.73 2.08 13.12
CA VAL A 61 4.26 2.48 11.80
C VAL A 61 5.02 1.72 10.73
N ALA A 62 4.37 1.47 9.59
CA ALA A 62 4.99 0.79 8.46
C ALA A 62 4.41 1.29 7.13
N ILE A 63 5.12 1.04 6.05
CA ILE A 63 4.64 1.28 4.68
C ILE A 63 4.47 -0.05 3.98
N VAL A 64 3.34 -0.20 3.31
CA VAL A 64 3.11 -1.27 2.34
C VAL A 64 2.88 -0.65 0.96
N ALA A 65 3.32 -1.33 -0.09
CA ALA A 65 3.20 -0.83 -1.45
C ALA A 65 2.88 -1.96 -2.42
N SER A 66 2.12 -1.64 -3.48
CA SER A 66 1.99 -2.56 -4.61
C SER A 66 3.30 -2.68 -5.39
N PHE A 67 3.54 -3.84 -6.01
CA PHE A 67 4.70 -4.08 -6.86
C PHE A 67 4.54 -3.34 -8.20
N THR A 68 4.78 -2.04 -8.17
CA THR A 68 4.80 -1.15 -9.34
C THR A 68 6.09 -0.35 -9.35
N GLU A 69 6.43 0.22 -10.50
CA GLU A 69 7.56 1.10 -10.80
C GLU A 69 8.97 0.52 -10.64
N SER A 70 9.13 -0.51 -9.81
CA SER A 70 10.42 -1.11 -9.45
C SER A 70 10.25 -2.60 -9.12
N PRO A 71 11.00 -3.51 -9.77
CA PRO A 71 10.80 -4.96 -9.63
C PRO A 71 11.37 -5.58 -8.36
N GLY A 72 12.21 -4.86 -7.62
CA GLY A 72 13.02 -5.44 -6.55
C GLY A 72 14.24 -6.18 -7.12
N ASP A 73 15.41 -5.96 -6.54
CA ASP A 73 16.66 -6.62 -6.91
C ASP A 73 16.88 -7.88 -6.06
N ARG A 74 16.34 -9.02 -6.51
CA ARG A 74 16.52 -10.31 -5.80
C ARG A 74 17.97 -10.76 -5.70
N SER A 75 18.84 -10.33 -6.63
CA SER A 75 20.26 -10.66 -6.59
C SER A 75 21.01 -9.80 -5.58
N ASN A 76 20.54 -8.58 -5.31
CA ASN A 76 21.13 -7.65 -4.35
C ASN A 76 20.03 -7.02 -3.47
N PRO A 77 19.35 -7.79 -2.61
CA PRO A 77 18.10 -7.37 -1.96
C PRO A 77 18.24 -6.16 -1.03
N LYS A 78 19.45 -5.89 -0.50
CA LYS A 78 19.72 -4.77 0.41
C LYS A 78 20.36 -3.56 -0.27
N LYS A 79 20.72 -3.68 -1.56
CA LYS A 79 21.47 -2.62 -2.23
C LYS A 79 20.54 -1.46 -2.57
N LYS A 80 20.91 -0.25 -2.18
CA LYS A 80 20.23 0.98 -2.64
C LYS A 80 20.55 1.21 -4.12
N ASN A 81 19.74 0.63 -4.99
CA ASN A 81 19.83 0.74 -6.44
C ASN A 81 18.45 1.03 -7.03
N ILE A 82 18.41 1.39 -8.32
CA ILE A 82 17.17 1.76 -9.00
C ILE A 82 16.11 0.65 -9.02
N LYS A 83 16.52 -0.63 -9.01
CA LYS A 83 15.61 -1.79 -8.96
C LYS A 83 15.01 -2.01 -7.57
N ASN A 84 15.59 -1.45 -6.51
CA ASN A 84 15.05 -1.51 -5.15
C ASN A 84 14.34 -0.20 -4.75
N LEU A 85 14.56 0.91 -5.45
CA LEU A 85 13.86 2.17 -5.17
C LEU A 85 12.41 2.08 -5.65
N ARG A 86 11.45 2.00 -4.72
CA ARG A 86 10.01 1.88 -5.01
C ARG A 86 9.31 3.23 -5.07
N VAL A 87 9.68 4.16 -4.18
CA VAL A 87 9.20 5.55 -4.19
C VAL A 87 10.42 6.45 -4.15
N GLY A 88 10.49 7.40 -5.08
CA GLY A 88 11.61 8.32 -5.22
C GLY A 88 11.88 8.65 -6.68
N TYR A 89 13.00 9.31 -6.98
CA TYR A 89 13.36 9.69 -8.34
C TYR A 89 14.88 9.58 -8.55
N PRO A 90 15.36 9.01 -9.67
CA PRO A 90 14.60 8.39 -10.78
C PRO A 90 14.12 6.96 -10.46
N LEU A 91 12.97 6.56 -10.99
CA LEU A 91 12.43 5.19 -10.88
C LEU A 91 12.84 4.29 -12.04
N PHE A 92 12.87 2.97 -11.78
CA PHE A 92 13.22 1.96 -12.78
C PHE A 92 12.28 1.99 -14.00
N SER A 93 10.99 2.22 -13.79
CA SER A 93 9.99 2.37 -14.85
C SER A 93 10.10 3.66 -15.67
N GLY A 94 10.89 4.64 -15.22
CA GLY A 94 10.93 5.98 -15.79
C GLY A 94 9.78 6.89 -15.35
N PHE A 95 8.92 6.47 -14.41
CA PHE A 95 7.84 7.31 -13.91
C PHE A 95 8.39 8.52 -13.12
N GLU A 96 8.12 9.73 -13.60
CA GLU A 96 8.68 10.97 -13.02
C GLU A 96 7.84 11.59 -11.89
N HIS A 97 6.86 10.86 -11.35
CA HIS A 97 5.88 11.40 -10.39
C HIS A 97 6.46 11.94 -9.08
N TYR A 98 7.65 11.46 -8.68
CA TYR A 98 8.34 11.93 -7.48
C TYR A 98 9.48 12.93 -7.78
N LYS A 99 9.60 13.41 -9.03
CA LYS A 99 10.63 14.38 -9.41
C LYS A 99 10.49 15.66 -8.60
N GLY A 100 11.57 16.07 -7.95
CA GLY A 100 11.60 17.25 -7.07
C GLY A 100 11.16 16.98 -5.63
N LYS A 101 10.69 15.76 -5.29
CA LYS A 101 10.39 15.36 -3.91
C LYS A 101 11.63 14.83 -3.21
N ASN A 102 11.73 15.05 -1.90
CA ASN A 102 12.85 14.54 -1.10
C ASN A 102 12.44 13.25 -0.37
N VAL A 103 12.09 12.23 -1.15
CA VAL A 103 11.61 10.95 -0.62
C VAL A 103 12.31 9.79 -1.33
N GLU A 104 12.81 8.85 -0.52
CA GLU A 104 13.32 7.57 -1.00
C GLU A 104 12.82 6.44 -0.11
N ILE A 105 12.03 5.53 -0.68
CA ILE A 105 11.55 4.33 -0.01
C ILE A 105 11.95 3.14 -0.85
N TYR A 106 12.69 2.23 -0.23
CA TYR A 106 13.22 1.05 -0.88
C TYR A 106 12.38 -0.20 -0.56
N TRP A 107 12.39 -1.17 -1.45
CA TRP A 107 11.77 -2.45 -1.18
C TRP A 107 12.45 -3.18 -0.01
N LEU A 108 11.62 -3.78 0.84
CA LEU A 108 12.03 -4.77 1.81
C LEU A 108 12.12 -6.14 1.10
N MET A 109 13.31 -6.55 0.66
CA MET A 109 13.50 -7.72 -0.23
C MET A 109 14.18 -8.93 0.43
N ASP A 110 14.83 -8.77 1.58
CA ASP A 110 15.48 -9.88 2.29
C ASP A 110 14.62 -10.36 3.48
N GLU A 111 13.93 -11.48 3.26
CA GLU A 111 13.03 -12.08 4.26
C GLU A 111 13.75 -12.52 5.54
N LYS A 112 15.01 -12.95 5.44
CA LYS A 112 15.73 -13.53 6.58
C LYS A 112 16.34 -12.44 7.46
N GLU A 113 16.91 -11.42 6.83
CA GLU A 113 17.69 -10.42 7.55
C GLU A 113 16.93 -9.10 7.78
N GLN A 114 16.09 -8.67 6.83
CA GLN A 114 15.41 -7.36 6.96
C GLN A 114 14.05 -7.48 7.64
N TYR A 115 13.26 -8.54 7.41
CA TYR A 115 11.89 -8.61 7.92
C TYR A 115 11.81 -8.62 9.46
N PRO A 116 12.66 -9.38 10.19
CA PRO A 116 12.63 -9.36 11.65
C PRO A 116 12.95 -7.96 12.21
N SER A 117 13.97 -7.29 11.68
CA SER A 117 14.33 -5.94 12.16
C SER A 117 13.26 -4.90 11.81
N PHE A 118 12.71 -4.99 10.60
CA PHE A 118 11.62 -4.11 10.14
C PHE A 118 10.37 -4.26 10.99
N TRP A 119 9.84 -5.48 11.15
CA TRP A 119 8.57 -5.69 11.83
C TRP A 119 8.69 -5.87 13.35
N LEU A 120 9.78 -6.41 13.89
CA LEU A 120 9.89 -6.68 15.33
C LEU A 120 10.87 -5.73 16.00
N GLY A 121 11.94 -5.36 15.31
CA GLY A 121 12.98 -4.43 15.79
C GLY A 121 12.59 -2.94 15.74
N GLY A 122 11.45 -2.60 15.15
CA GLY A 122 10.95 -1.22 15.08
C GLY A 122 11.58 -0.37 13.97
N GLU A 123 12.42 -0.95 13.09
CA GLU A 123 13.01 -0.20 11.97
C GLU A 123 11.96 0.32 10.98
N SER A 124 10.77 -0.28 10.93
CA SER A 124 9.65 0.22 10.12
C SER A 124 9.29 1.68 10.43
N ASN A 125 9.52 2.13 11.67
CA ASN A 125 9.27 3.53 12.07
C ASN A 125 10.15 4.54 11.36
N ARG A 126 11.24 4.10 10.71
CA ARG A 126 12.12 4.97 9.91
C ARG A 126 11.50 5.34 8.56
N LEU A 127 10.49 4.61 8.11
CA LEU A 127 9.76 4.85 6.86
C LEU A 127 10.65 4.93 5.60
N THR A 128 11.83 4.30 5.64
CA THR A 128 12.77 4.24 4.50
C THR A 128 12.57 2.99 3.64
N HIS A 129 11.73 2.06 4.08
CA HIS A 129 11.42 0.83 3.37
C HIS A 129 9.92 0.56 3.36
N CYS A 130 9.46 -0.13 2.32
CA CYS A 130 8.10 -0.63 2.21
C CYS A 130 8.07 -2.13 1.98
N ALA A 131 7.06 -2.78 2.56
CA ALA A 131 6.79 -4.19 2.35
C ALA A 131 5.79 -4.39 1.21
N SER A 132 6.00 -5.42 0.40
CA SER A 132 5.00 -5.90 -0.55
C SER A 132 3.90 -6.71 0.15
N THR A 133 2.94 -7.25 -0.62
CA THR A 133 1.95 -8.19 -0.06
C THR A 133 2.58 -9.43 0.58
N TYR A 134 3.71 -9.90 0.04
CA TYR A 134 4.46 -11.01 0.63
C TYR A 134 5.20 -10.56 1.88
N GLY A 135 5.79 -9.36 1.85
CA GLY A 135 6.56 -8.83 2.96
C GLY A 135 5.74 -8.43 4.20
N CYS A 136 4.44 -8.16 4.03
CA CYS A 136 3.54 -7.88 5.14
C CYS A 136 2.65 -9.07 5.55
N GLN A 137 2.81 -10.24 4.93
CA GLN A 137 1.97 -11.39 5.23
C GLN A 137 2.19 -11.84 6.69
N GLY A 138 1.12 -11.83 7.48
CA GLY A 138 1.16 -12.18 8.91
C GLY A 138 1.71 -11.08 9.82
N PHE A 139 2.18 -9.96 9.27
CA PHE A 139 2.64 -8.80 10.04
C PHE A 139 1.62 -7.66 10.01
N GLU A 140 1.66 -6.85 11.07
CA GLU A 140 0.79 -5.70 11.30
C GLU A 140 1.59 -4.57 11.98
N ALA A 141 1.07 -3.35 11.88
CA ALA A 141 1.56 -2.17 12.58
C ALA A 141 0.36 -1.37 13.15
N ASP A 142 0.61 -0.48 14.12
CA ASP A 142 -0.45 0.38 14.65
C ASP A 142 -1.03 1.27 13.55
N TYR A 143 -0.17 1.89 12.75
CA TYR A 143 -0.57 2.65 11.57
C TYR A 143 0.18 2.18 10.33
N VAL A 144 -0.52 2.05 9.22
CA VAL A 144 0.07 1.63 7.94
C VAL A 144 -0.17 2.68 6.87
N GLY A 145 0.90 3.11 6.20
CA GLY A 145 0.83 3.83 4.94
C GLY A 145 0.72 2.84 3.78
N VAL A 146 -0.27 3.01 2.92
CA VAL A 146 -0.48 2.24 1.69
C VAL A 146 -0.10 3.13 0.52
N VAL A 147 0.97 2.79 -0.18
CA VAL A 147 1.28 3.35 -1.49
C VAL A 147 0.52 2.52 -2.52
N TRP A 148 -0.60 3.07 -2.97
CA TRP A 148 -1.48 2.51 -3.97
C TRP A 148 -0.93 2.80 -5.36
N GLY A 149 -0.47 1.76 -6.05
CA GLY A 149 0.19 1.91 -7.34
C GLY A 149 -0.72 1.82 -8.55
N ARG A 150 -0.10 1.96 -9.73
CA ARG A 150 -0.77 2.00 -11.03
C ARG A 150 -1.11 0.62 -11.61
N ASP A 151 -1.13 -0.42 -10.77
CA ASP A 151 -1.55 -1.79 -11.12
C ASP A 151 -3.07 -1.99 -10.96
N PHE A 152 -3.71 -1.22 -10.08
CA PHE A 152 -5.13 -1.33 -9.76
C PHE A 152 -5.77 0.06 -9.76
N VAL A 153 -6.60 0.35 -10.75
CA VAL A 153 -7.05 1.72 -11.05
C VAL A 153 -8.56 1.81 -11.14
N PHE A 154 -9.12 2.97 -10.81
CA PHE A 154 -10.55 3.25 -10.93
C PHE A 154 -10.83 4.00 -12.23
N ARG A 155 -11.71 3.46 -13.06
CA ARG A 155 -12.14 4.05 -14.34
C ARG A 155 -13.63 3.82 -14.53
N ASP A 156 -14.35 4.84 -14.99
CA ASP A 156 -15.75 4.72 -15.40
C ASP A 156 -16.65 3.95 -14.41
N GLY A 157 -16.54 4.26 -13.11
CA GLY A 157 -17.39 3.65 -12.07
C GLY A 157 -16.90 2.30 -11.52
N LYS A 158 -15.79 1.74 -12.01
CA LYS A 158 -15.34 0.40 -11.64
C LYS A 158 -13.82 0.29 -11.48
N TRP A 159 -13.41 -0.78 -10.82
CA TRP A 159 -12.00 -1.15 -10.74
C TRP A 159 -11.54 -1.88 -12.00
N GLU A 160 -10.36 -1.53 -12.48
CA GLU A 160 -9.68 -2.12 -13.62
C GLU A 160 -8.22 -2.46 -13.31
N THR A 161 -7.65 -3.34 -14.12
CA THR A 161 -6.20 -3.58 -14.11
C THR A 161 -5.51 -2.39 -14.76
N GLY A 162 -4.58 -1.76 -14.06
CA GLY A 162 -3.74 -0.71 -14.63
C GLY A 162 -2.62 -1.26 -15.50
N ASP A 163 -1.67 -0.41 -15.84
CA ASP A 163 -0.69 -0.64 -16.91
C ASP A 163 0.72 -0.91 -16.40
N ASN A 164 0.95 -0.75 -15.09
CA ASN A 164 2.23 -1.04 -14.48
C ASN A 164 2.06 -2.07 -13.38
N CYS A 165 2.72 -3.22 -13.53
CA CYS A 165 2.85 -4.24 -12.50
C CYS A 165 4.21 -4.92 -12.68
N GLU A 166 5.02 -4.89 -11.63
CA GLU A 166 6.35 -5.50 -11.60
C GLU A 166 6.39 -6.82 -10.82
N ASP A 167 5.22 -7.33 -10.42
CA ASP A 167 5.14 -8.56 -9.65
C ASP A 167 5.32 -9.80 -10.54
N ASP A 168 6.55 -10.30 -10.58
CA ASP A 168 6.96 -11.50 -11.27
C ASP A 168 6.90 -12.77 -10.38
N VAL A 169 6.27 -12.72 -9.20
CA VAL A 169 6.12 -13.87 -8.30
C VAL A 169 4.98 -14.77 -8.78
N GLY A 170 5.21 -16.09 -8.78
CA GLY A 170 4.21 -17.10 -9.12
C GLY A 170 4.22 -17.53 -10.60
N ARG A 171 3.36 -18.51 -10.95
CA ARG A 171 3.24 -19.07 -12.31
C ARG A 171 1.76 -19.38 -12.65
N PRO A 172 1.07 -18.59 -13.51
CA PRO A 172 1.52 -17.31 -14.07
C PRO A 172 1.69 -16.24 -12.98
N SER A 173 2.62 -15.32 -13.18
CA SER A 173 2.81 -14.16 -12.28
C SER A 173 1.72 -13.11 -12.50
N LEU A 174 1.53 -12.21 -11.53
CA LEU A 174 0.54 -11.14 -11.69
C LEU A 174 0.93 -10.19 -12.83
N LYS A 175 2.21 -9.85 -12.97
CA LYS A 175 2.74 -9.06 -14.10
C LYS A 175 2.32 -9.67 -15.44
N TYR A 176 2.53 -10.97 -15.62
CA TYR A 176 2.14 -11.67 -16.85
C TYR A 176 0.62 -11.59 -17.13
N LEU A 177 -0.20 -11.71 -16.08
CA LEU A 177 -1.66 -11.60 -16.22
C LEU A 177 -2.09 -10.18 -16.58
N VAL A 178 -1.50 -9.16 -15.95
CA VAL A 178 -1.77 -7.74 -16.22
C VAL A 178 -1.37 -7.37 -17.66
N GLU A 179 -0.17 -7.74 -18.10
CA GLU A 179 0.34 -7.48 -19.47
C GLU A 179 -0.57 -8.07 -20.56
N ARG A 180 -1.25 -9.18 -20.27
CA ARG A 180 -2.16 -9.85 -21.20
C ARG A 180 -3.63 -9.46 -21.02
N ARG A 181 -3.93 -8.51 -20.12
CA ARG A 181 -5.31 -8.15 -19.73
C ARG A 181 -6.14 -9.38 -19.35
N ASP A 182 -5.50 -10.36 -18.73
CA ASP A 182 -6.15 -11.59 -18.31
C ASP A 182 -7.12 -11.29 -17.15
N LYS A 183 -8.36 -11.74 -17.27
CA LYS A 183 -9.43 -11.50 -16.27
C LYS A 183 -9.07 -12.01 -14.87
N ARG A 184 -8.11 -12.94 -14.75
CA ARG A 184 -7.60 -13.43 -13.46
C ARG A 184 -6.79 -12.40 -12.69
N ALA A 185 -6.27 -11.35 -13.33
CA ALA A 185 -5.48 -10.31 -12.65
C ALA A 185 -6.31 -9.49 -11.66
N LEU A 186 -7.52 -9.07 -12.05
CA LEU A 186 -8.33 -8.16 -11.24
C LEU A 186 -8.70 -8.73 -9.85
N PRO A 187 -9.17 -9.99 -9.71
CA PRO A 187 -9.40 -10.57 -8.39
C PRO A 187 -8.15 -10.68 -7.51
N LEU A 188 -6.97 -10.90 -8.12
CA LEU A 188 -5.70 -10.95 -7.39
C LEU A 188 -5.34 -9.57 -6.85
N LEU A 189 -5.51 -8.51 -7.65
CA LEU A 189 -5.33 -7.13 -7.22
C LEU A 189 -6.29 -6.78 -6.07
N VAL A 190 -7.58 -7.06 -6.22
CA VAL A 190 -8.59 -6.86 -5.15
C VAL A 190 -8.15 -7.51 -3.84
N ASN A 191 -7.67 -8.76 -3.89
CA ASN A 191 -7.19 -9.47 -2.70
C ASN A 191 -5.97 -8.80 -2.07
N ARG A 192 -5.03 -8.30 -2.88
CA ARG A 192 -3.82 -7.60 -2.38
C ARG A 192 -4.17 -6.29 -1.69
N TYR A 193 -5.01 -5.49 -2.32
CA TYR A 193 -5.44 -4.21 -1.74
C TYR A 193 -6.28 -4.41 -0.49
N ARG A 194 -7.09 -5.48 -0.40
CA ARG A 194 -7.73 -5.89 0.86
C ARG A 194 -6.71 -6.16 1.95
N VAL A 195 -5.63 -6.89 1.65
CA VAL A 195 -4.56 -7.16 2.60
C VAL A 195 -3.92 -5.86 3.07
N PHE A 196 -3.55 -4.96 2.15
CA PHE A 196 -2.91 -3.67 2.49
C PHE A 196 -3.79 -2.81 3.39
N LEU A 197 -5.04 -2.60 2.99
CA LEU A 197 -5.98 -1.75 3.73
C LEU A 197 -6.28 -2.30 5.13
N THR A 198 -6.04 -3.58 5.39
CA THR A 198 -6.31 -4.23 6.69
C THR A 198 -5.06 -4.51 7.53
N ARG A 199 -3.86 -4.04 7.12
CA ARG A 199 -2.63 -4.22 7.92
C ARG A 199 -2.51 -3.25 9.11
N GLY A 200 -3.23 -2.13 9.10
CA GLY A 200 -3.21 -1.15 10.18
C GLY A 200 -4.15 -1.52 11.32
N ILE A 201 -3.65 -1.58 12.56
CA ILE A 201 -4.44 -1.90 13.76
C ILE A 201 -5.29 -0.71 14.20
N LYS A 202 -4.70 0.49 14.24
CA LYS A 202 -5.34 1.75 14.67
C LYS A 202 -5.65 2.69 13.51
N GLY A 203 -4.94 2.56 12.38
CA GLY A 203 -5.26 3.35 11.20
C GLY A 203 -4.55 2.92 9.93
N THR A 204 -5.17 3.28 8.80
CA THR A 204 -4.66 3.07 7.45
C THR A 204 -4.68 4.41 6.70
N TYR A 205 -3.51 4.82 6.23
CA TYR A 205 -3.29 6.03 5.46
C TYR A 205 -2.98 5.65 4.03
N VAL A 206 -3.62 6.28 3.05
CA VAL A 206 -3.51 5.92 1.63
C VAL A 206 -2.95 7.08 0.84
N TYR A 207 -1.95 6.81 0.02
CA TYR A 207 -1.48 7.68 -1.04
C TYR A 207 -1.59 6.92 -2.37
N CYS A 208 -2.05 7.56 -3.43
CA CYS A 208 -2.30 6.90 -4.72
C CYS A 208 -1.51 7.57 -5.86
N GLU A 209 -0.79 6.75 -6.62
CA GLU A 209 0.08 7.17 -7.74
C GLU A 209 -0.70 7.44 -9.03
N ASP A 210 -1.94 6.95 -9.13
CA ASP A 210 -2.81 7.18 -10.28
C ASP A 210 -3.76 8.36 -10.02
N GLU A 211 -3.70 9.39 -10.86
CA GLU A 211 -4.41 10.66 -10.62
C GLU A 211 -5.94 10.52 -10.57
N GLU A 212 -6.54 9.71 -11.46
CA GLU A 212 -7.99 9.53 -11.48
C GLU A 212 -8.47 8.68 -10.29
N THR A 213 -7.73 7.62 -9.96
CA THR A 213 -8.00 6.81 -8.76
C THR A 213 -7.85 7.63 -7.49
N LYS A 214 -6.81 8.46 -7.40
CA LYS A 214 -6.59 9.39 -6.29
C LYS A 214 -7.77 10.34 -6.11
N ARG A 215 -8.28 10.94 -7.20
CA ARG A 215 -9.48 11.80 -7.14
C ARG A 215 -10.70 11.05 -6.63
N PHE A 216 -10.93 9.82 -7.11
CA PHE A 216 -12.02 8.98 -6.60
C PHE A 216 -11.87 8.75 -5.08
N LEU A 217 -10.70 8.30 -4.62
CA LEU A 217 -10.44 8.03 -3.20
C LEU A 217 -10.58 9.28 -2.32
N LEU A 218 -10.09 10.44 -2.76
CA LEU A 218 -10.24 11.72 -2.05
C LEU A 218 -11.69 12.16 -1.97
N ASN A 219 -12.49 11.91 -3.01
CA ASN A 219 -13.92 12.24 -3.02
C ASN A 219 -14.74 11.38 -2.05
N LEU A 220 -14.24 10.21 -1.62
CA LEU A 220 -14.88 9.42 -0.55
C LEU A 220 -14.84 10.12 0.82
N ILE A 221 -13.91 11.07 1.03
CA ILE A 221 -13.77 11.85 2.27
C ILE A 221 -14.73 13.04 2.30
N LYS A 222 -15.08 13.58 1.13
CA LYS A 222 -15.92 14.79 1.02
C LYS A 222 -17.43 14.51 1.11
N LYS A 223 -17.83 13.24 1.04
CA LYS A 223 -19.22 12.79 1.19
C LYS A 223 -19.51 12.48 2.65
#